data_AF-A3IYV8-F1
#
_entry.id   AF-A3IYV8-F1
#
_cell.length_a   1.000
_cell.length_b   1.000
_cell.length_c   1.000
_cell.angle_alpha   90.00
_cell.angle_beta   90.00
_cell.angle_gamma   90.00
#
_symmetry.space_group_name_H-M   'P 1'
#
loop_
_entity.id
_entity.type
_entity.pdbx_description
1 polymer ?
#
loop_
_entity_poly.entity_id
_entity_poly.type
_entity_poly.pdbx_seq_one_letter_code
_entity_poly.pdbx_strand_id
1 'polypeptide(L)'
;MKTDFFNKFLTFLNQLEQQKINYQIHHHRDEAVMITVSLVGERWEIEFLDNGDIEVEKFISNGEIEGEEALKEICEREKLDNSLIEQISLLG
;
A
#
# COMPACT_ATOMS: atom_id res chain seq x y z
N MET A 1 -16.76 19.62 -9.95
CA MET A 1 -17.72 18.73 -10.64
C MET A 1 -17.09 17.34 -10.78
N LYS A 2 -17.87 16.26 -10.96
CA LYS A 2 -17.33 14.88 -11.15
C LYS A 2 -16.31 14.77 -12.28
N THR A 3 -16.42 15.60 -13.32
CA THR A 3 -15.44 15.70 -14.41
C THR A 3 -14.06 16.17 -13.92
N ASP A 4 -14.01 17.11 -12.97
CA ASP A 4 -12.73 17.62 -12.43
C ASP A 4 -12.03 16.56 -11.60
N PHE A 5 -12.80 15.74 -10.87
CA PHE A 5 -12.27 14.61 -10.09
C PHE A 5 -11.58 13.59 -11.00
N PHE A 6 -12.29 13.12 -12.03
CA PHE A 6 -11.75 12.12 -12.96
C PHE A 6 -10.52 12.66 -13.72
N ASN A 7 -10.54 13.94 -14.11
CA ASN A 7 -9.41 14.59 -14.74
C ASN A 7 -8.18 14.67 -13.82
N LYS A 8 -8.37 15.01 -12.53
CA LYS A 8 -7.28 15.01 -11.54
C LYS A 8 -6.69 13.62 -11.36
N PHE A 9 -7.54 12.61 -11.22
CA PHE A 9 -7.14 11.21 -11.10
C PHE A 9 -6.30 10.75 -12.30
N LEU A 10 -6.81 10.93 -13.52
CA LEU A 10 -6.08 10.55 -14.73
C LEU A 10 -4.78 11.36 -14.91
N THR A 11 -4.80 12.65 -14.58
CA THR A 11 -3.59 13.50 -14.65
C THR A 11 -2.50 12.98 -13.71
N PHE A 12 -2.88 12.59 -12.50
CA PHE A 12 -1.96 12.03 -11.53
C PHE A 12 -1.35 10.69 -12.01
N LEU A 13 -2.19 9.78 -12.52
CA LEU A 13 -1.71 8.51 -13.08
C LEU A 13 -0.74 8.72 -14.25
N ASN A 14 -1.08 9.59 -15.20
CA ASN A 14 -0.22 9.92 -16.34
C ASN A 14 1.14 10.47 -15.88
N GLN A 15 1.18 11.26 -14.81
CA GLN A 15 2.42 11.77 -14.24
C GLN A 15 3.28 10.66 -13.62
N LEU A 16 2.66 9.72 -12.90
CA LEU A 16 3.36 8.55 -12.36
C LEU A 16 3.97 7.72 -13.49
N GLU A 17 3.21 7.44 -14.54
CA GLU A 17 3.66 6.70 -15.72
C GLU A 17 4.80 7.42 -16.46
N GLN A 18 4.69 8.74 -16.65
CA GLN A 18 5.73 9.55 -17.29
C GLN A 18 7.07 9.45 -16.54
N GLN A 19 7.02 9.39 -15.21
CA GLN A 19 8.19 9.24 -14.35
C GLN A 19 8.59 7.77 -14.10
N LYS A 20 7.86 6.81 -14.68
CA LYS A 20 8.05 5.36 -14.49
C LYS A 20 7.97 4.94 -13.01
N ILE A 21 7.13 5.61 -12.23
CA ILE A 21 6.88 5.29 -10.83
C ILE A 21 5.89 4.13 -10.78
N ASN A 22 6.21 3.08 -10.03
CA ASN A 22 5.29 1.95 -9.85
C ASN A 22 4.15 2.33 -8.90
N TYR A 23 2.93 1.97 -9.29
CA TYR A 23 1.75 2.13 -8.46
C TYR A 23 0.75 1.00 -8.71
N GLN A 24 -0.17 0.85 -7.76
CA GLN A 24 -1.32 -0.05 -7.84
C GLN A 24 -2.60 0.73 -7.56
N ILE A 25 -3.71 0.32 -8.17
CA ILE A 25 -5.03 0.91 -7.92
C ILE A 25 -5.88 -0.13 -7.18
N HIS A 26 -6.55 0.30 -6.13
CA HIS A 26 -7.39 -0.53 -5.29
C HIS A 26 -8.75 0.12 -5.03
N HIS A 27 -9.73 -0.71 -4.67
CA HIS A 27 -11.05 -0.30 -4.21
C HIS A 27 -11.34 -1.05 -2.91
N HIS A 28 -11.17 -0.36 -1.77
CA HIS A 28 -11.33 -0.95 -0.44
C HIS A 28 -12.62 -0.52 0.27
N ARG A 29 -13.21 0.61 -0.13
CA ARG A 29 -14.46 1.18 0.39
C ARG A 29 -15.27 1.78 -0.74
N ASP A 30 -16.59 1.82 -0.58
CA ASP A 30 -17.54 2.16 -1.65
C ASP A 30 -17.37 3.60 -2.18
N GLU A 31 -16.87 4.50 -1.34
CA GLU A 31 -16.75 5.92 -1.61
C GLU A 31 -15.37 6.37 -2.10
N ALA A 32 -14.40 5.47 -2.33
CA ALA A 32 -13.04 5.86 -2.69
C ALA A 32 -12.32 4.91 -3.65
N VAL A 33 -11.47 5.49 -4.51
CA VAL A 33 -10.44 4.75 -5.25
C VAL A 33 -9.08 5.09 -4.64
N MET A 34 -8.33 4.06 -4.25
CA MET A 34 -7.00 4.23 -3.65
C MET A 34 -5.92 3.96 -4.69
N ILE A 35 -4.86 4.77 -4.67
CA ILE A 35 -3.62 4.54 -5.39
C ILE A 35 -2.53 4.29 -4.35
N THR A 36 -1.87 3.14 -4.41
CA THR A 36 -0.67 2.86 -3.62
C THR A 36 0.56 3.10 -4.47
N VAL A 37 1.43 4.01 -4.04
CA VAL A 37 2.70 4.32 -4.72
C VAL A 37 3.86 3.82 -3.86
N SER A 38 4.74 3.02 -4.46
CA SER A 38 5.94 2.50 -3.80
C SER A 38 7.16 3.33 -4.22
N LEU A 39 7.76 4.03 -3.25
CA LEU A 39 9.04 4.71 -3.40
C LEU A 39 10.08 4.01 -2.52
N VAL A 40 11.37 4.29 -2.74
CA VAL A 40 12.43 3.70 -1.91
C VAL A 40 12.26 4.14 -0.46
N GLY A 41 12.00 3.18 0.44
CA GLY A 41 11.78 3.44 1.85
C GLY A 41 10.42 4.05 2.19
N GLU A 42 9.50 4.17 1.24
CA GLU A 42 8.21 4.80 1.48
C GLU A 42 7.07 4.09 0.72
N ARG A 43 5.91 4.02 1.36
CA ARG A 43 4.66 3.63 0.72
C ARG A 43 3.67 4.76 0.93
N TRP A 44 3.10 5.26 -0.16
CA TRP A 44 2.10 6.31 -0.12
C TRP A 44 0.76 5.72 -0.50
N GLU A 45 -0.27 6.03 0.28
CA GLU A 45 -1.66 5.69 -0.01
C GLU A 45 -2.40 6.99 -0.30
N ILE A 46 -2.91 7.12 -1.53
CA ILE A 46 -3.64 8.30 -2.00
C ILE A 46 -5.06 7.89 -2.33
N GLU A 47 -6.03 8.35 -1.57
CA GLU A 47 -7.45 8.07 -1.79
C GLU A 47 -8.15 9.24 -2.47
N PHE A 48 -8.84 8.94 -3.55
CA PHE A 48 -9.70 9.85 -4.29
C PHE A 48 -11.15 9.55 -3.93
N LEU A 49 -11.79 10.41 -3.14
CA LEU A 49 -13.14 10.21 -2.62
C LEU A 49 -14.21 10.73 -3.59
N ASP A 50 -15.40 10.11 -3.57
CA ASP A 50 -16.51 10.43 -4.49
C ASP A 50 -17.07 11.86 -4.33
N ASN A 51 -16.85 12.46 -3.16
CA ASN A 51 -17.19 13.83 -2.80
C ASN A 51 -16.18 14.85 -3.39
N GLY A 52 -15.06 14.39 -3.95
CA GLY A 52 -14.01 15.18 -4.58
C GLY A 52 -12.80 15.49 -3.69
N ASP A 53 -12.81 15.04 -2.43
CA ASP A 53 -11.66 15.16 -1.53
C ASP A 53 -10.56 14.16 -1.89
N ILE A 54 -9.33 14.47 -1.46
CA ILE A 54 -8.17 13.62 -1.63
C ILE A 54 -7.51 13.46 -0.26
N GLU A 55 -7.38 12.22 0.19
CA GLU A 55 -6.67 11.86 1.42
C GLU A 55 -5.31 11.24 1.05
N VAL A 56 -4.26 11.58 1.80
CA VAL A 56 -2.91 11.09 1.56
C VAL A 56 -2.30 10.63 2.88
N GLU A 57 -1.94 9.36 2.95
CA GLU A 57 -1.15 8.79 4.04
C GLU A 57 0.23 8.33 3.54
N LYS A 58 1.25 8.54 4.36
CA LYS A 58 2.64 8.18 4.05
C LYS A 58 3.19 7.26 5.13
N PHE A 59 3.56 6.05 4.73
CA PHE A 59 4.30 5.10 5.53
C PHE A 59 5.79 5.22 5.20
N ILE A 60 6.61 5.51 6.21
CA ILE A 60 8.07 5.65 6.06
C ILE A 60 8.72 4.45 6.74
N SER A 61 9.62 3.77 6.03
CA SER A 61 10.43 2.69 6.58
C SER A 61 11.31 3.22 7.71
N ASN A 62 11.45 2.46 8.78
CA ASN A 62 12.44 2.70 9.84
C ASN A 62 13.88 2.43 9.36
N GLY A 63 14.06 1.91 8.14
CA GLY A 63 15.37 1.59 7.55
C GLY A 63 15.97 0.27 8.01
N GLU A 64 15.27 -0.48 8.86
CA GLU A 64 15.74 -1.77 9.37
C GLU A 64 15.24 -2.92 8.50
N ILE A 65 16.08 -3.94 8.34
CA ILE A 65 15.74 -5.18 7.63
C ILE A 65 15.82 -6.30 8.65
N GLU A 66 14.69 -6.94 8.92
CA GLU A 66 14.57 -8.03 9.88
C GLU A 66 14.67 -9.39 9.17
N GLY A 67 15.09 -10.41 9.92
CA GLY A 67 15.16 -11.80 9.44
C GLY A 67 13.82 -12.54 9.55
N GLU A 68 13.89 -13.87 9.39
CA GLU A 68 12.71 -14.75 9.49
C GLU A 68 12.00 -14.64 10.86
N GLU A 69 12.71 -14.26 11.91
CA GLU A 69 12.17 -14.07 13.26
C GLU A 69 11.00 -13.08 13.31
N ALA A 70 10.97 -12.06 12.44
CA ALA A 70 9.86 -11.11 12.35
C ALA A 70 8.54 -11.76 11.90
N LEU A 71 8.60 -12.91 11.22
CA LEU A 71 7.41 -13.67 10.85
C LEU A 71 6.68 -14.21 12.09
N LYS A 72 7.43 -14.58 13.14
CA LYS A 72 6.85 -15.06 14.39
C LYS A 72 6.02 -13.97 15.07
N GLU A 73 6.51 -12.74 15.06
CA GLU A 73 5.79 -11.59 15.63
C GLU A 73 4.42 -11.42 14.98
N ILE A 74 4.35 -11.43 13.65
CA ILE A 74 3.09 -11.26 12.92
C ILE A 74 2.12 -12.42 13.21
N CYS A 75 2.61 -13.66 13.24
CA CYS A 75 1.79 -14.81 13.57
C CYS A 75 1.20 -14.73 14.98
N GLU A 76 2.00 -14.37 15.98
CA GLU A 76 1.53 -14.22 17.37
C GLU A 76 0.53 -13.07 17.51
N ARG A 77 0.82 -11.91 16.90
CA ARG A 77 -0.02 -10.71 16.99
C ARG A 77 -1.38 -10.89 16.34
N GLU A 78 -1.41 -11.44 15.13
CA GLU A 78 -2.64 -11.64 14.35
C GLU A 78 -3.30 -13.01 14.61
N LYS A 79 -2.75 -13.81 15.53
CA LYS A 79 -3.22 -15.16 15.90
C LYS A 79 -3.34 -16.09 14.69
N LEU A 80 -2.35 -16.04 13.80
CA LEU A 80 -2.24 -16.95 12.66
C LEU A 80 -1.87 -18.35 13.16
N ASP A 81 -2.16 -19.38 12.35
CA ASP A 81 -1.81 -20.76 12.71
C ASP A 81 -0.29 -20.93 12.81
N ASN A 82 0.19 -21.24 14.01
CA ASN A 82 1.62 -21.43 14.31
C ASN A 82 2.24 -22.64 13.59
N SER A 83 1.43 -23.53 13.01
CA SER A 83 1.94 -24.59 12.12
C SER A 83 2.69 -24.02 10.90
N LEU A 84 2.42 -22.78 10.50
CA LEU A 84 3.16 -22.05 9.47
C LEU A 84 4.60 -21.74 9.88
N ILE A 85 4.83 -21.35 11.13
CA ILE A 85 6.17 -21.04 11.65
C ILE A 85 7.01 -22.32 11.66
N GLU A 86 6.45 -23.43 12.13
CA GLU A 86 7.15 -24.71 12.15
C GLU A 86 7.56 -25.16 10.74
N GLN A 87 6.71 -24.93 9.73
CA GLN A 87 7.01 -25.27 8.33
C GLN A 87 8.08 -24.36 7.71
N ILE A 88 8.08 -23.06 8.00
CA ILE A 88 9.07 -22.11 7.46
C ILE A 88 10.44 -22.37 8.10
N SER A 89 10.49 -22.61 9.42
CA SER A 89 11.73 -22.89 10.15
C SER A 89 12.36 -24.26 9.82
N LEU A 90 11.64 -25.17 9.15
CA LEU A 90 12.17 -26.47 8.68
C LEU A 90 12.88 -26.37 7.31
N LEU A 91 12.86 -25.21 6.64
CA LEU A 91 13.45 -24.99 5.32
C LEU A 91 14.85 -24.34 5.34
N GLY A 92 15.34 -23.96 6.53
CA GLY A 92 16.70 -23.42 6.76
C GLY A 92 17.66 -24.44 7.36
#